data_AF-A0A1L0E753-F1
#
_entry.id   AF-A0A1L0E753-F1
#
_cell.length_a   1.000
_cell.length_b   1.000
_cell.length_c   1.000
_cell.angle_alpha   90.00
_cell.angle_beta   90.00
_cell.angle_gamma   90.00
#
_symmetry.space_group_name_H-M   'P 1'
#
loop_
_entity.id
_entity.type
_entity.pdbx_description
1 polymer ?
#
loop_
_entity_poly.entity_id
_entity_poly.type
_entity_poly.pdbx_seq_one_letter_code
_entity_poly.pdbx_strand_id
1 'polypeptide(L)'
;MINTLIAPGKLLFKDSVPELQILLKQPELTSAIKILTNYKTSDKMGEFPFDAAEPFYRDRFDTWIATVKVATSQRTLDQIYNQQDTYKKSLPVNFKPLIKLRRDLANRYLKLIVTGKIKSGSKVIQKAESLLTKADKGQEDLI
;
A
#
# COMPACT_ATOMS: atom_id res chain seq x y z
N MET A 1 4.34 -28.87 17.57
CA MET A 1 4.06 -28.14 18.82
C MET A 1 4.77 -26.79 18.85
N ILE A 2 4.38 -25.85 17.98
CA ILE A 2 4.92 -24.45 17.98
C ILE A 2 3.80 -23.44 18.30
N ASN A 3 2.53 -23.80 18.09
CA ASN A 3 1.38 -22.90 18.29
C ASN A 3 1.09 -22.54 19.76
N THR A 4 1.59 -23.29 20.74
CA THR A 4 1.34 -23.03 22.17
C THR A 4 2.23 -21.93 22.77
N LEU A 5 3.30 -21.52 22.10
CA LEU A 5 4.23 -20.48 22.56
C LEU A 5 3.98 -19.09 21.95
N ILE A 6 3.13 -19.00 20.92
CA ILE A 6 2.88 -17.75 20.21
C ILE A 6 2.03 -16.78 21.05
N ALA A 7 1.06 -17.28 21.82
CA ALA A 7 0.18 -16.43 22.62
C ALA A 7 0.90 -15.78 23.83
N PRO A 8 1.69 -16.51 24.65
CA PRO A 8 2.51 -15.91 25.70
C PRO A 8 3.59 -14.98 25.14
N GLY A 9 4.22 -15.36 24.01
CA GLY A 9 5.24 -14.54 23.36
C GLY A 9 4.68 -13.19 22.86
N LYS A 10 3.50 -13.16 22.24
CA LYS A 10 2.85 -11.90 21.81
C LYS A 10 2.62 -10.91 22.96
N LEU A 11 2.34 -11.42 24.16
CA LEU A 11 2.12 -10.59 25.35
C LEU A 11 3.43 -10.01 25.90
N LEU A 12 4.50 -10.81 25.90
CA LEU A 12 5.81 -10.43 26.43
C LEU A 12 6.62 -9.54 25.48
N PHE A 13 6.39 -9.67 24.16
CA PHE A 13 7.19 -9.01 23.13
C PHE A 13 6.49 -7.82 22.46
N LYS A 14 5.31 -7.41 22.95
CA LYS A 14 4.55 -6.27 22.41
C LYS A 14 5.35 -4.97 22.39
N ASP A 15 6.26 -4.78 23.35
CA ASP A 15 7.13 -3.59 23.50
C ASP A 15 8.62 -3.92 23.27
N SER A 16 8.92 -5.05 22.64
CA SER A 16 10.29 -5.54 22.45
C SER A 16 10.97 -4.98 21.20
N VAL A 17 12.29 -5.18 21.10
CA VAL A 17 13.15 -4.68 20.02
C VAL A 17 12.63 -5.06 18.62
N PRO A 18 12.88 -4.24 17.58
CA PRO A 18 12.30 -4.40 16.24
C PRO A 18 12.43 -5.81 15.64
N GLU A 19 13.52 -6.52 15.93
CA GLU A 19 13.80 -7.88 15.46
C GLU A 19 12.79 -8.91 15.99
N LEU A 20 12.31 -8.74 17.22
CA LEU A 20 11.32 -9.64 17.85
C LEU A 20 9.90 -9.36 17.31
N GLN A 21 9.61 -8.10 16.99
CA GLN A 21 8.36 -7.72 16.30
C GLN A 21 8.26 -8.35 14.91
N ILE A 22 9.38 -8.52 14.20
CA ILE A 22 9.44 -9.22 12.91
C ILE A 22 9.05 -10.69 13.07
N LEU A 23 9.60 -11.37 14.09
CA LEU A 23 9.28 -12.78 14.38
C LEU A 23 7.79 -12.97 14.75
N LEU A 24 7.17 -12.02 15.45
CA LEU A 24 5.74 -12.07 15.76
C LEU A 24 4.83 -11.90 14.52
N LYS A 25 5.29 -11.19 13.49
CA LYS A 25 4.57 -10.95 12.23
C LYS A 25 4.77 -12.07 11.20
N GLN A 26 5.79 -12.91 11.36
CA GLN A 26 6.08 -14.01 10.43
C GLN A 26 4.88 -14.96 10.21
N PRO A 27 4.14 -15.43 11.24
CA PRO A 27 3.00 -16.33 11.01
C PRO A 27 1.87 -15.69 10.20
N GLU A 28 1.59 -14.41 10.43
CA GLU A 28 0.58 -13.64 9.67
C GLU A 28 1.01 -13.49 8.21
N LEU A 29 2.28 -13.14 7.97
CA LEU A 29 2.81 -12.99 6.62
C LEU A 29 2.90 -14.32 5.87
N THR A 30 3.32 -15.41 6.52
CA THR A 30 3.34 -16.75 5.92
C THR A 30 1.94 -17.21 5.54
N SER A 31 0.95 -16.97 6.41
CA SER A 31 -0.46 -17.28 6.10
C SER A 31 -0.95 -16.44 4.92
N ALA A 32 -0.67 -15.14 4.92
CA ALA A 32 -1.03 -14.23 3.83
C ALA A 32 -0.41 -14.65 2.48
N ILE A 33 0.87 -15.03 2.47
CA ILE A 33 1.56 -15.56 1.28
C ILE A 33 0.84 -16.80 0.76
N LYS A 34 0.47 -17.74 1.64
CA LYS A 34 -0.22 -18.97 1.25
C LYS A 34 -1.58 -18.66 0.61
N ILE A 35 -2.38 -17.79 1.22
CA ILE A 35 -3.71 -17.41 0.71
C ILE A 35 -3.59 -16.70 -0.65
N LEU A 36 -2.67 -15.75 -0.77
CA LEU A 36 -2.47 -15.02 -2.04
C LEU A 36 -1.89 -15.90 -3.14
N THR A 37 -1.03 -16.86 -2.78
CA THR A 37 -0.52 -17.86 -3.73
C THR A 37 -1.65 -18.73 -4.23
N ASN A 38 -2.48 -19.26 -3.33
CA ASN A 38 -3.64 -20.07 -3.69
C ASN A 38 -4.61 -19.32 -4.61
N TYR A 39 -4.93 -18.07 -4.29
CA TYR A 39 -5.78 -17.21 -5.11
C TYR A 39 -5.21 -16.97 -6.51
N LYS A 40 -3.89 -16.83 -6.64
CA LYS A 40 -3.24 -16.71 -7.95
C LYS A 40 -3.25 -18.02 -8.73
N THR A 41 -3.05 -19.16 -8.07
CA THR A 41 -3.04 -20.48 -8.70
C THR A 41 -4.44 -20.96 -9.10
N SER A 42 -5.49 -20.44 -8.47
CA SER A 42 -6.88 -20.69 -8.87
C SER A 42 -7.38 -19.74 -9.96
N ASP A 43 -6.47 -19.19 -10.79
CA ASP A 43 -6.77 -18.20 -11.83
C ASP A 43 -7.62 -17.00 -11.35
N LYS A 44 -7.44 -16.60 -10.08
CA LYS A 44 -8.24 -15.54 -9.44
C LYS A 44 -9.75 -15.84 -9.40
N MET A 45 -10.14 -17.11 -9.43
CA MET A 45 -11.51 -17.52 -9.12
C MET A 45 -11.82 -17.21 -7.65
N GLY A 46 -12.96 -16.57 -7.43
CA GLY A 46 -13.44 -16.17 -6.10
C GLY A 46 -13.15 -14.71 -5.75
N GLU A 47 -13.54 -14.31 -4.54
CA GLU A 47 -13.32 -12.94 -4.05
C GLU A 47 -11.84 -12.68 -3.79
N PHE A 48 -11.40 -11.44 -4.03
CA PHE A 48 -10.04 -11.04 -3.71
C PHE A 48 -9.79 -11.11 -2.19
N PRO A 49 -8.72 -11.76 -1.71
CA PRO A 49 -8.52 -12.00 -0.29
C PRO A 49 -7.94 -10.75 0.41
N PHE A 50 -8.80 -9.76 0.69
CA PHE A 50 -8.41 -8.48 1.29
C PHE A 50 -7.63 -8.64 2.61
N ASP A 51 -8.09 -9.52 3.50
CA ASP A 51 -7.48 -9.74 4.82
C ASP A 51 -6.06 -10.32 4.74
N ALA A 52 -5.75 -11.07 3.69
CA ALA A 52 -4.40 -11.56 3.42
C ALA A 52 -3.55 -10.52 2.67
N ALA A 53 -4.17 -9.77 1.75
CA ALA A 53 -3.47 -8.77 0.95
C ALA A 53 -2.95 -7.60 1.79
N GLU A 54 -3.73 -7.14 2.77
CA GLU A 54 -3.37 -5.97 3.59
C GLU A 54 -2.05 -6.16 4.36
N PRO A 55 -1.85 -7.22 5.18
CA PRO A 55 -0.57 -7.45 5.85
C PRO A 55 0.56 -7.78 4.87
N PHE A 56 0.28 -8.47 3.76
CA PHE A 56 1.30 -8.80 2.76
C PHE A 56 1.89 -7.57 2.08
N TYR A 57 1.05 -6.58 1.79
CA TYR A 57 1.46 -5.35 1.09
C TYR A 57 1.82 -4.19 2.03
N ARG A 58 1.55 -4.32 3.34
CA ARG A 58 1.69 -3.27 4.37
C ARG A 58 3.03 -2.52 4.27
N ASP A 59 4.15 -3.22 4.45
CA ASP A 59 5.48 -2.61 4.52
C ASP A 59 5.82 -1.81 3.26
N ARG A 60 5.42 -2.33 2.08
CA ARG A 60 5.66 -1.65 0.80
C ARG A 60 4.84 -0.36 0.69
N PHE A 61 3.55 -0.41 0.99
CA PHE A 61 2.70 0.77 0.92
C PHE A 61 3.07 1.81 1.98
N ASP A 62 3.43 1.38 3.19
CA ASP A 62 3.92 2.26 4.24
C ASP A 62 5.21 2.97 3.82
N THR A 63 6.14 2.25 3.21
CA THR A 63 7.38 2.83 2.65
C THR A 63 7.07 3.86 1.58
N TRP A 64 6.19 3.54 0.63
CA TRP A 64 5.79 4.48 -0.42
C TRP A 64 5.09 5.71 0.14
N ILE A 65 4.13 5.54 1.05
CA ILE A 65 3.41 6.64 1.70
C ILE A 65 4.41 7.54 2.47
N ALA A 66 5.33 6.96 3.22
CA ALA A 66 6.38 7.71 3.91
C ALA A 66 7.25 8.50 2.91
N THR A 67 7.65 7.87 1.80
CA THR A 67 8.44 8.51 0.75
C THR A 67 7.69 9.67 0.09
N VAL A 68 6.40 9.50 -0.22
CA VAL A 68 5.54 10.57 -0.74
C VAL A 68 5.48 11.75 0.24
N LYS A 69 5.33 11.47 1.54
CA LYS A 69 5.26 12.52 2.58
C LYS A 69 6.54 13.35 2.71
N VAL A 70 7.70 12.87 2.28
CA VAL A 70 8.97 13.62 2.34
C VAL A 70 9.47 14.07 0.97
N ALA A 71 8.94 13.52 -0.13
CA ALA A 71 9.38 13.81 -1.50
C ALA A 71 9.33 15.31 -1.86
N THR A 72 10.47 15.89 -2.24
CA THR A 72 10.58 17.30 -2.61
C THR A 72 10.66 17.53 -4.12
N SER A 73 10.78 16.45 -4.90
CA SER A 73 10.98 16.50 -6.35
C SER A 73 9.87 15.78 -7.10
N GLN A 74 9.56 16.26 -8.31
CA GLN A 74 8.63 15.58 -9.21
C GLN A 74 9.11 14.16 -9.56
N ARG A 75 10.43 13.98 -9.73
CA ARG A 75 11.03 12.69 -10.10
C ARG A 75 10.72 11.60 -9.07
N THR A 76 10.84 11.91 -7.78
CA THR A 76 10.51 10.96 -6.70
C THR A 76 9.03 10.55 -6.75
N LEU A 77 8.14 11.51 -6.97
CA LEU A 77 6.71 11.23 -7.11
C LEU A 77 6.40 10.39 -8.36
N ASP A 78 7.05 10.70 -9.49
CA ASP A 78 6.89 9.97 -10.75
C ASP A 78 7.36 8.52 -10.64
N GLN A 79 8.41 8.25 -9.86
CA GLN A 79 8.86 6.88 -9.57
C GLN A 79 7.78 6.09 -8.83
N ILE A 80 7.20 6.67 -7.78
CA ILE A 80 6.14 6.00 -7.00
C ILE A 80 4.87 5.85 -7.83
N TYR A 81 4.51 6.86 -8.63
CA TYR A 81 3.41 6.80 -9.59
C TYR A 81 3.54 5.60 -10.53
N ASN A 82 4.70 5.45 -11.17
CA ASN A 82 4.94 4.35 -12.10
C ASN A 82 4.97 2.99 -11.38
N GLN A 83 5.56 2.93 -10.17
CA GLN A 83 5.63 1.70 -9.39
C GLN A 83 4.25 1.21 -8.97
N GLN A 84 3.37 2.09 -8.47
CA GLN A 84 2.00 1.68 -8.11
C GLN A 84 1.19 1.23 -9.34
N ASP A 85 1.49 1.78 -10.52
CA ASP A 85 0.78 1.47 -11.77
C ASP A 85 0.95 -0.01 -12.15
N THR A 86 2.10 -0.59 -11.83
CA THR A 86 2.38 -2.01 -12.05
C THR A 86 1.44 -2.94 -11.27
N TYR A 87 0.82 -2.45 -10.18
CA TYR A 87 -0.11 -3.21 -9.35
C TYR A 87 -1.56 -3.13 -9.81
N LYS A 88 -1.88 -2.36 -10.86
CA LYS A 88 -3.24 -2.23 -11.39
C LYS A 88 -3.90 -3.56 -11.78
N LYS A 89 -3.10 -4.54 -12.20
CA LYS A 89 -3.60 -5.87 -12.63
C LYS A 89 -3.72 -6.88 -11.50
N SER A 90 -3.09 -6.60 -10.35
CA SER A 90 -2.99 -7.52 -9.22
C SER A 90 -3.78 -7.08 -8.01
N LEU A 91 -4.05 -5.79 -7.86
CA LEU A 91 -4.83 -5.23 -6.75
C LEU A 91 -6.14 -4.65 -7.26
N PRO A 92 -7.27 -4.94 -6.58
CA PRO A 92 -8.53 -4.32 -6.91
C PRO A 92 -8.47 -2.81 -6.62
N VAL A 93 -9.30 -2.04 -7.33
CA VAL A 93 -9.30 -0.57 -7.22
C VAL A 93 -9.68 -0.08 -5.83
N ASN A 94 -10.50 -0.84 -5.10
CA ASN A 94 -10.97 -0.57 -3.75
C ASN A 94 -10.00 -1.03 -2.64
N PHE A 95 -8.80 -1.50 -2.99
CA PHE A 95 -7.80 -1.89 -2.00
C PHE A 95 -7.36 -0.66 -1.17
N LYS A 96 -7.69 -0.63 0.12
CA LYS A 96 -7.52 0.55 1.01
C LYS A 96 -6.11 1.16 0.98
N PRO A 97 -5.00 0.40 1.07
CA PRO A 97 -3.65 0.98 0.96
C PRO A 97 -3.38 1.69 -0.37
N LEU A 98 -3.97 1.19 -1.47
CA LEU A 98 -3.83 1.77 -2.79
C LEU A 98 -4.64 3.07 -2.94
N ILE A 99 -5.86 3.12 -2.40
CA ILE A 99 -6.65 4.35 -2.31
C ILE A 99 -5.87 5.43 -1.56
N LYS A 100 -5.35 5.08 -0.38
CA LYS A 100 -4.58 6.00 0.46
C LYS A 100 -3.34 6.53 -0.26
N LEU A 101 -2.55 5.64 -0.88
CA LEU A 101 -1.37 6.04 -1.65
C LEU A 101 -1.71 7.00 -2.79
N ARG A 102 -2.80 6.75 -3.52
CA ARG A 102 -3.23 7.61 -4.63
C ARG A 102 -3.59 9.01 -4.15
N ARG A 103 -4.35 9.12 -3.06
CA ARG A 103 -4.69 10.43 -2.44
C ARG A 103 -3.43 11.15 -1.97
N ASP A 104 -2.56 10.49 -1.21
CA ASP A 104 -1.33 11.09 -0.70
C ASP A 104 -0.42 11.57 -1.85
N LEU A 105 -0.29 10.77 -2.91
CA LEU A 105 0.52 11.11 -4.07
C LEU A 105 -0.05 12.31 -4.84
N ALA A 106 -1.36 12.33 -5.09
CA ALA A 106 -2.04 13.45 -5.74
C ALA A 106 -1.86 14.75 -4.95
N ASN A 107 -2.18 14.70 -3.66
CA ASN A 107 -2.05 15.84 -2.75
C ASN A 107 -0.61 16.34 -2.71
N ARG A 108 0.37 15.45 -2.79
CA ARG A 108 1.78 15.84 -2.81
C ARG A 108 2.18 16.52 -4.10
N TYR A 109 1.75 16.04 -5.28
CA TYR A 109 1.98 16.76 -6.54
C TYR A 109 1.42 18.18 -6.46
N LEU A 110 0.15 18.32 -6.05
CA LEU A 110 -0.51 19.62 -5.93
C LEU A 110 0.22 20.55 -4.95
N LYS A 111 0.63 20.03 -3.79
CA LYS A 111 1.41 20.81 -2.81
C LYS A 111 2.73 21.32 -3.39
N LEU A 112 3.48 20.48 -4.11
CA LEU A 112 4.74 20.90 -4.72
C LEU A 112 4.53 21.92 -5.84
N ILE A 113 3.41 21.86 -6.57
CA ILE A 113 3.02 22.88 -7.56
C ILE A 113 2.74 24.21 -6.87
N VAL A 114 1.85 24.21 -5.87
CA VAL A 114 1.44 25.42 -5.14
C VAL A 114 2.62 26.09 -4.43
N THR A 115 3.56 25.30 -3.90
CA THR A 115 4.78 25.81 -3.25
C THR A 115 5.89 26.19 -4.23
N GLY A 116 5.65 26.12 -5.54
CA GLY A 116 6.61 26.47 -6.58
C GLY A 116 7.82 25.52 -6.70
N LYS A 117 7.82 24.40 -5.96
CA LYS A 117 8.90 23.40 -5.98
C LYS A 117 8.95 22.60 -7.27
N ILE A 118 7.81 22.46 -7.95
CA ILE A 118 7.72 21.87 -9.30
C ILE A 118 6.83 22.75 -10.17
N LYS A 119 7.05 22.74 -11.49
CA LYS A 119 6.26 23.54 -12.42
C LYS A 119 4.84 23.00 -12.53
N SER A 120 3.87 23.92 -12.63
CA SER A 120 2.47 23.62 -12.94
C SER A 120 2.32 23.21 -14.41
N GLY A 121 2.74 21.98 -14.74
CA GLY A 121 2.61 21.42 -16.07
C GLY A 121 1.28 20.68 -16.22
N SER A 122 0.60 20.84 -17.36
CA SER A 122 -0.66 20.13 -17.68
C SER A 122 -0.58 18.62 -17.38
N LYS A 123 0.53 17.96 -17.74
CA LYS A 123 0.74 16.53 -17.45
C LYS A 123 0.79 16.19 -15.96
N VAL A 124 1.34 17.08 -15.13
CA VAL A 124 1.46 16.85 -13.67
C VAL A 124 0.10 17.02 -13.00
N ILE A 125 -0.67 18.03 -13.43
CA ILE A 125 -2.05 18.25 -12.99
C ILE A 125 -2.92 17.04 -13.36
N GLN A 126 -2.87 16.60 -14.63
CA GLN A 126 -3.62 15.43 -15.10
C GLN A 126 -3.27 14.15 -14.32
N LYS A 127 -2.00 13.98 -13.92
CA LYS A 127 -1.61 12.86 -13.04
C LYS A 127 -2.28 12.96 -11.68
N ALA A 128 -2.24 14.14 -11.04
CA ALA A 128 -2.86 14.35 -9.74
C ALA A 128 -4.38 14.13 -9.79
N GLU A 129 -5.06 14.68 -10.80
CA GLU A 129 -6.50 14.46 -11.03
C GLU A 129 -6.82 12.99 -11.27
N SER A 130 -6.08 12.32 -12.15
CA SER A 130 -6.27 10.88 -12.43
C SER A 130 -6.10 10.02 -11.17
N LEU A 131 -5.18 10.39 -10.27
CA LEU A 131 -4.98 9.71 -9.00
C LEU A 131 -6.18 9.91 -8.06
N LEU A 132 -6.72 11.14 -7.97
CA LEU A 132 -7.91 11.43 -7.16
C LEU A 132 -9.13 10.67 -7.69
N THR A 133 -9.42 10.73 -8.99
CA THR A 133 -10.53 10.00 -9.60
C THR A 133 -10.45 8.49 -9.31
N LYS A 134 -9.25 7.90 -9.41
CA LYS A 134 -9.04 6.47 -9.10
C LYS A 134 -9.17 6.15 -7.62
N ALA A 135 -8.84 7.09 -6.74
CA ALA A 135 -9.00 6.92 -5.31
C ALA A 135 -10.48 7.02 -4.91
N ASP A 136 -11.21 7.97 -5.49
CA ASP A 136 -12.63 8.18 -5.20
C ASP A 136 -13.46 7.04 -5.74
N LYS A 137 -13.20 6.57 -6.97
CA LYS A 137 -13.81 5.33 -7.47
C LYS A 137 -13.55 4.14 -6.55
N GLY A 138 -12.31 3.98 -6.08
CA GLY A 138 -11.98 2.90 -5.14
C GLY A 138 -12.69 3.04 -3.79
N GLN A 139 -12.98 4.26 -3.36
CA GLN A 139 -13.70 4.55 -2.12
C GLN A 139 -15.20 4.29 -2.27
N GLU A 140 -15.79 4.60 -3.41
CA GLU A 140 -17.19 4.32 -3.75
C GLU A 140 -17.45 2.81 -3.76
N ASP A 141 -16.52 2.02 -4.33
CA ASP A 141 -16.55 0.56 -4.37
C ASP A 141 -16.37 -0.12 -2.97
N LEU A 142 -16.38 0.64 -1.87
CA LEU A 142 -16.39 0.15 -0.48
C LEU A 142 -17.77 0.30 0.20
N ILE A 143 -18.70 1.02 -0.41
CA ILE A 143 -20.04 1.36 0.12
C ILE A 143 -21.08 0.42 -0.52
#